data_AF-X1LQT7-F1
#
_entry.id   AF-X1LQT7-F1
#
_cell.length_a   1.000
_cell.length_b   1.000
_cell.length_c   1.000
_cell.angle_alpha   90.00
_cell.angle_beta   90.00
_cell.angle_gamma   90.00
#
_symmetry.space_group_name_H-M   'P 1'
#
loop_
_entity.id
_entity.type
_entity.pdbx_description
1 polymer ?
#
loop_
_entity_poly.entity_id
_entity_poly.type
_entity_poly.pdbx_seq_one_letter_code
_entity_poly.pdbx_strand_id
1 'polypeptide(L)'
;MLDVARNEKIRLFTYSEVTDISGYIGNFSVEITKKPRYVKDICNGCSSCMDVCPARGYNEFNLGLNSRPAIYISFPQAVPSLAQIDMDKCIKCGLCIGACELEAIDFDQKEEKINVKVGTISVATGWDEYIPEDGYLGYNKYDNVITQLQLERILAPNGPTMGQLVRPSDGKEPKRILFIQCVGSQ
;
A
#
# COMPACT_ATOMS: atom_id res chain seq x y z
N MET A 1 -1.75 -3.73 15.39
CA MET A 1 -2.19 -2.55 14.60
C MET A 1 -3.30 -1.78 15.31
N LEU A 2 -4.41 -2.42 15.67
CA LEU A 2 -5.53 -1.76 16.37
C LEU A 2 -5.14 -1.11 17.71
N ASP A 3 -4.30 -1.77 18.51
CA ASP A 3 -3.87 -1.23 19.80
C ASP A 3 -3.12 0.10 19.65
N VAL A 4 -2.24 0.20 18.65
CA VAL A 4 -1.49 1.43 18.35
C VAL A 4 -2.43 2.55 17.94
N ALA A 5 -3.41 2.25 17.08
CA ALA A 5 -4.37 3.25 16.59
C ALA A 5 -5.33 3.77 17.66
N ARG A 6 -5.51 3.03 18.76
CA ARG A 6 -6.40 3.39 19.88
C ARG A 6 -5.64 3.91 21.11
N ASN A 7 -4.31 3.94 21.06
CA ASN A 7 -3.51 4.32 22.21
C ASN A 7 -3.43 5.85 22.34
N GLU A 8 -3.94 6.39 23.44
CA GLU A 8 -3.95 7.84 23.72
C GLU A 8 -2.54 8.47 23.80
N LYS A 9 -1.51 7.66 24.07
CA LYS A 9 -0.10 8.12 24.13
C LYS A 9 0.60 8.08 22.78
N ILE A 10 -0.05 7.55 21.74
CA ILE A 10 0.52 7.42 20.40
C ILE A 10 -0.33 8.23 19.42
N ARG A 11 0.28 9.24 18.80
CA ARG A 11 -0.32 9.93 17.66
C ARG A 11 0.14 9.25 16.38
N LEU A 12 -0.77 8.54 15.71
CA LEU A 12 -0.48 7.83 14.48
C LEU A 12 -0.72 8.73 13.26
N PHE A 13 0.36 9.03 12.52
CA PHE A 13 0.28 9.71 11.23
C PHE A 13 0.45 8.69 10.11
N THR A 14 -0.67 8.20 9.56
CA THR A 14 -0.63 7.32 8.38
C THR A 14 -0.61 8.13 7.09
N TYR A 15 -0.06 7.55 6.02
CA TYR A 15 0.07 8.24 4.72
C TYR A 15 0.76 9.60 4.86
N SER A 16 1.83 9.61 5.66
CA SER A 16 2.60 10.79 6.04
C SER A 16 4.08 10.43 6.03
N GLU A 17 4.93 11.39 5.69
CA GLU A 17 6.39 11.21 5.62
C GLU A 17 7.09 12.32 6.39
N VAL A 18 8.21 11.99 7.03
CA VAL A 18 9.09 12.99 7.62
C VAL A 18 9.86 13.66 6.50
N THR A 19 9.74 14.98 6.39
CA THR A 19 10.34 15.78 5.30
C THR A 19 11.52 16.62 5.75
N ASP A 20 11.56 17.01 7.02
CA ASP A 20 12.68 17.75 7.59
C ASP A 20 12.92 17.37 9.07
N ILE A 21 14.19 17.33 9.46
CA ILE A 21 14.61 17.11 10.84
C ILE A 21 15.72 18.11 11.16
N SER A 22 15.50 18.90 12.20
CA SER A 22 16.48 19.86 12.72
C SER A 22 16.61 19.75 14.24
N GLY A 23 17.70 20.30 14.79
CA GLY A 23 17.99 20.27 16.22
C GLY A 23 19.02 19.21 16.61
N TYR A 24 18.92 18.72 17.85
CA TYR A 24 19.89 17.79 18.44
C TYR A 24 19.20 16.87 19.46
N ILE A 25 19.93 15.88 19.98
CA ILE A 25 19.39 14.90 20.93
C ILE A 25 18.69 15.55 22.12
N GLY A 26 17.46 15.14 22.40
CA GLY A 26 16.60 15.74 23.43
C GLY A 26 15.78 16.96 22.97
N ASN A 27 16.07 17.55 21.81
CA ASN A 27 15.38 18.74 21.29
C ASN A 27 15.35 18.77 19.75
N PHE A 28 14.69 17.79 19.13
CA PHE A 28 14.44 17.78 17.70
C PHE A 28 13.16 18.54 17.35
N SER A 29 13.19 19.26 16.23
CA SER A 29 12.01 19.74 15.52
C SER A 29 11.88 18.93 14.24
N VAL A 30 10.74 18.26 14.06
CA VAL A 30 10.48 17.36 12.94
C VAL A 30 9.27 17.88 12.16
N GLU A 31 9.45 18.08 10.86
CA GLU A 31 8.37 18.36 9.93
C GLU A 31 7.87 17.04 9.34
N ILE A 32 6.56 16.81 9.46
CA ILE A 32 5.86 15.66 8.88
C ILE A 32 4.91 16.21 7.82
N THR A 33 5.03 15.73 6.59
CA THR A 33 4.09 16.02 5.51
C THR A 33 3.06 14.91 5.43
N LYS A 34 1.80 15.23 5.74
CA LYS A 34 0.64 14.35 5.57
C LYS A 34 0.13 14.48 4.14
N LYS A 35 0.21 13.41 3.37
CA LYS A 35 -0.23 13.36 1.97
C LYS A 35 -1.75 13.37 1.90
N PRO A 36 -2.35 14.01 0.87
CA PRO A 36 -3.80 13.99 0.69
C PRO A 36 -4.24 12.59 0.28
N ARG A 37 -5.14 11.99 1.06
CA ARG A 37 -5.83 10.74 0.68
C ARG A 37 -6.93 11.01 -0.36
N TYR A 38 -7.32 12.27 -0.52
CA TYR A 38 -8.53 12.73 -1.19
C TYR A 38 -9.82 12.13 -0.62
N VAL A 39 -9.72 11.71 0.65
CA VAL A 39 -10.78 11.10 1.46
C VAL A 39 -10.60 11.62 2.88
N LYS A 40 -11.66 12.18 3.44
CA LYS A 40 -11.74 12.72 4.79
C LYS A 40 -11.82 11.58 5.82
N ASP A 41 -11.43 11.89 7.05
CA ASP A 41 -11.37 10.95 8.18
C ASP A 41 -12.76 10.42 8.62
N ILE A 42 -13.86 10.99 8.11
CA ILE A 42 -15.23 10.48 8.30
C ILE A 42 -15.52 9.19 7.52
N CYS A 43 -14.63 8.76 6.61
CA CYS A 43 -14.78 7.52 5.88
C CYS A 43 -14.82 6.31 6.84
N ASN A 44 -15.75 5.39 6.59
CA ASN A 44 -15.94 4.16 7.37
C ASN A 44 -15.37 2.90 6.70
N GLY A 45 -14.77 3.04 5.51
CA GLY A 45 -14.20 1.92 4.77
C GLY A 45 -15.22 0.93 4.17
N CYS A 46 -16.45 1.35 3.89
CA CYS A 46 -17.52 0.47 3.38
C CYS A 46 -17.29 -0.12 1.97
N SER A 47 -16.30 0.38 1.23
CA SER A 47 -15.91 -0.12 -0.10
C SER A 47 -16.79 0.27 -1.30
N SER A 48 -17.97 0.88 -1.11
CA SER A 48 -18.90 1.23 -2.21
C SER A 48 -18.25 2.08 -3.33
N CYS A 49 -17.33 2.98 -2.97
CA CYS A 49 -16.61 3.82 -3.92
C CYS A 49 -15.62 3.03 -4.80
N MET A 50 -15.10 1.90 -4.31
CA MET A 50 -14.15 1.04 -5.03
C MET A 50 -14.87 0.22 -6.09
N ASP A 51 -16.08 -0.24 -5.80
CA ASP A 51 -16.89 -1.07 -6.70
C ASP A 51 -17.30 -0.34 -7.99
N VAL A 52 -17.53 0.98 -7.88
CA VAL A 52 -17.93 1.83 -9.01
C VAL A 52 -16.75 2.44 -9.79
N CYS A 53 -15.51 2.25 -9.32
CA CYS A 53 -14.36 2.92 -9.92
C CYS A 53 -13.92 2.24 -11.23
N PRO A 54 -13.98 2.93 -12.38
CA PRO A 54 -13.59 2.34 -13.66
C PRO A 54 -12.08 2.36 -13.89
N ALA A 55 -11.35 3.24 -13.19
CA ALA A 55 -9.91 3.38 -13.32
C ALA A 55 -9.18 2.24 -12.60
N ARG A 56 -8.19 1.64 -13.27
CA ARG A 56 -7.37 0.54 -12.74
C ARG A 56 -5.91 0.98 -12.61
N GLY A 57 -5.31 0.58 -11.51
CA GLY A 57 -3.92 0.84 -11.16
C GLY A 57 -3.18 -0.45 -10.81
N TYR A 58 -1.86 -0.29 -10.71
CA TYR A 58 -0.98 -1.33 -10.18
C TYR A 58 -1.32 -1.58 -8.71
N ASN A 59 -1.39 -2.85 -8.29
CA ASN A 59 -1.60 -3.19 -6.89
C ASN A 59 -0.27 -3.49 -6.22
N GLU A 60 0.25 -2.50 -5.49
CA GLU A 60 1.52 -2.57 -4.77
C GLU A 60 1.50 -3.66 -3.70
N PHE A 61 0.39 -3.79 -2.98
CA PHE A 61 0.23 -4.80 -1.92
C PHE A 61 0.30 -6.22 -2.47
N ASN A 62 -0.15 -6.44 -3.71
CA ASN A 62 -0.07 -7.75 -4.38
C ASN A 62 1.06 -7.81 -5.42
N LEU A 63 2.02 -6.87 -5.40
CA LEU A 63 3.20 -6.87 -6.27
C LEU A 63 2.86 -7.02 -7.76
N GLY A 64 1.76 -6.38 -8.19
CA GLY A 64 1.35 -6.38 -9.59
C GLY A 64 0.65 -7.65 -10.09
N LEU A 65 0.50 -8.67 -9.24
CA LEU A 65 -0.17 -9.92 -9.60
C LEU A 65 -1.66 -9.73 -9.94
N ASN A 66 -2.26 -8.63 -9.48
CA ASN A 66 -3.55 -8.16 -9.95
C ASN A 66 -3.61 -6.63 -10.02
N SER A 67 -4.65 -6.10 -10.64
CA SER A 67 -4.94 -4.67 -10.62
C SER A 67 -5.84 -4.29 -9.45
N ARG A 68 -5.75 -3.05 -8.98
CA ARG A 68 -6.69 -2.44 -8.01
C ARG A 68 -7.42 -1.24 -8.64
N PRO A 69 -8.59 -0.83 -8.13
CA PRO A 69 -9.19 0.46 -8.51
C PRO A 69 -8.31 1.66 -8.07
N ALA A 70 -8.51 2.81 -8.70
CA ALA A 70 -7.79 4.05 -8.35
C ALA A 70 -8.15 4.56 -6.94
N ILE A 71 -9.40 4.42 -6.51
CA ILE A 71 -9.79 4.58 -5.11
C ILE A 71 -9.75 3.21 -4.43
N TYR A 72 -9.00 3.09 -3.35
CA TYR A 72 -8.70 1.79 -2.73
C TYR A 72 -8.45 1.88 -1.23
N ILE A 73 -8.52 0.74 -0.55
CA ILE A 73 -7.97 0.52 0.80
C ILE A 73 -6.76 -0.41 0.62
N SER A 74 -5.63 -0.13 1.29
CA SER A 74 -4.35 -0.84 1.04
C SER A 74 -4.46 -2.36 1.12
N PHE A 75 -5.21 -2.87 2.11
CA PHE A 75 -5.54 -4.29 2.26
C PHE A 75 -6.75 -4.44 3.19
N PRO A 76 -7.44 -5.60 3.22
CA PRO A 76 -8.72 -5.74 3.94
C PRO A 76 -8.68 -5.46 5.45
N GLN A 77 -7.52 -5.61 6.09
CA GLN A 77 -7.32 -5.37 7.52
C GLN A 77 -6.50 -4.10 7.81
N ALA A 78 -6.46 -3.16 6.86
CA ALA A 78 -5.70 -1.92 7.00
C ALA A 78 -6.15 -1.09 8.21
N VAL A 79 -5.19 -0.43 8.85
CA VAL A 79 -5.42 0.47 10.00
C VAL A 79 -4.76 1.82 9.72
N PRO A 80 -5.51 2.92 9.66
CA PRO A 80 -6.97 2.99 9.73
C PRO A 80 -7.63 2.40 8.47
N SER A 81 -8.88 1.95 8.59
CA SER A 81 -9.66 1.40 7.49
C SER A 81 -10.27 2.51 6.64
N LEU A 82 -9.41 3.36 6.07
CA LEU A 82 -9.78 4.51 5.24
C LEU A 82 -9.43 4.23 3.78
N ALA A 83 -10.34 4.63 2.88
CA ALA A 83 -10.03 4.68 1.46
C ALA A 83 -9.04 5.81 1.16
N GLN A 84 -8.33 5.69 0.05
CA GLN A 84 -7.46 6.71 -0.51
C GLN A 84 -7.51 6.65 -2.03
N ILE A 85 -7.21 7.77 -2.69
CA ILE A 85 -7.24 7.88 -4.15
C ILE A 85 -5.82 8.03 -4.67
N ASP A 86 -5.45 7.12 -5.57
CA ASP A 86 -4.28 7.23 -6.41
C ASP A 86 -4.58 8.19 -7.57
N MET A 87 -4.08 9.42 -7.46
CA MET A 87 -4.35 10.47 -8.45
C MET A 87 -3.58 10.28 -9.75
N ASP A 88 -2.53 9.44 -9.79
CA ASP A 88 -1.83 9.11 -11.02
C ASP A 88 -2.65 8.16 -11.90
N LYS A 89 -3.60 7.43 -11.30
CA LYS A 89 -4.54 6.55 -12.01
C LYS A 89 -5.96 7.11 -12.09
N CYS A 90 -6.32 8.06 -11.22
CA CYS A 90 -7.65 8.65 -11.18
C CYS A 90 -7.95 9.48 -12.43
N ILE A 91 -9.06 9.18 -13.10
CA ILE A 91 -9.57 9.96 -14.25
C ILE A 91 -10.57 11.05 -13.86
N LYS A 92 -10.73 11.33 -12.56
CA LYS A 92 -11.65 12.35 -12.01
C LYS A 92 -13.10 12.28 -12.52
N CYS A 93 -13.62 11.07 -12.77
CA CYS A 93 -14.98 10.86 -13.29
C CYS A 93 -16.11 11.16 -12.28
N GLY A 94 -15.81 11.23 -10.97
CA GLY A 94 -16.79 11.57 -9.93
C GLY A 94 -17.74 10.44 -9.50
N LEU A 95 -17.70 9.25 -10.11
CA LEU A 95 -18.58 8.13 -9.73
C LEU A 95 -18.46 7.74 -8.26
N CYS A 96 -17.24 7.76 -7.72
CA CYS A 96 -16.99 7.47 -6.31
C CYS A 96 -17.67 8.47 -5.37
N ILE A 97 -17.82 9.74 -5.77
CA ILE A 97 -18.49 10.79 -4.99
C ILE A 97 -19.97 10.44 -4.83
N GLY A 98 -20.64 10.10 -5.93
CA GLY A 98 -22.06 9.71 -5.90
C GLY A 98 -22.32 8.40 -5.11
N ALA A 99 -21.34 7.51 -5.03
CA ALA A 99 -21.44 6.27 -4.26
C ALA A 99 -21.13 6.44 -2.75
N CYS A 100 -20.62 7.60 -2.32
CA CYS A 100 -20.19 7.81 -0.94
C CYS A 100 -21.26 8.53 -0.11
N GLU A 101 -22.04 7.77 0.67
CA GLU A 101 -23.11 8.31 1.52
C GLU A 101 -22.62 9.29 2.60
N LEU A 102 -21.36 9.16 3.04
CA LEU A 102 -20.76 10.03 4.05
C LEU A 102 -20.12 11.29 3.46
N GLU A 103 -20.18 11.46 2.13
CA GLU A 103 -19.56 12.59 1.43
C GLU A 103 -18.06 12.76 1.80
N ALA A 104 -17.37 11.63 2.00
CA ALA A 104 -16.00 11.63 2.50
C ALA A 104 -14.97 12.02 1.43
N ILE A 105 -15.30 11.93 0.15
CA ILE A 105 -14.36 12.16 -0.95
C ILE A 105 -14.17 13.67 -1.19
N ASP A 106 -12.92 14.08 -1.29
CA ASP A 106 -12.51 15.48 -1.48
C ASP A 106 -11.28 15.54 -2.40
N PHE A 107 -11.50 15.86 -3.68
CA PHE A 107 -10.41 15.97 -4.67
C PHE A 107 -9.55 17.22 -4.48
N ASP A 108 -10.01 18.20 -3.71
CA ASP A 108 -9.30 19.45 -3.44
C ASP A 108 -8.46 19.37 -2.16
N GLN A 109 -8.47 18.22 -1.47
CA GLN A 109 -7.63 18.00 -0.31
C GLN A 109 -6.15 18.26 -0.66
N LYS A 110 -5.51 19.09 0.16
CA LYS A 110 -4.10 19.45 0.02
C LYS A 110 -3.26 18.73 1.05
N GLU A 111 -1.96 18.70 0.78
CA GLU A 111 -0.96 18.29 1.75
C GLU A 111 -1.02 19.17 3.01
N GLU A 112 -0.78 18.55 4.17
CA GLU A 112 -0.73 19.23 5.46
C GLU A 112 0.68 19.05 6.05
N LYS A 113 1.30 20.16 6.46
CA LYS A 113 2.59 20.15 7.16
C LYS A 113 2.38 20.24 8.65
N ILE A 114 2.94 19.29 9.38
CA ILE A 114 2.78 19.14 10.82
C ILE A 114 4.16 19.22 11.47
N ASN A 115 4.33 20.18 12.38
CA ASN A 115 5.56 20.34 13.13
C ASN A 115 5.41 19.71 14.52
N VAL A 116 6.31 18.80 14.86
CA VAL A 116 6.35 18.15 16.17
C VAL A 116 7.72 18.31 16.81
N LYS A 117 7.74 18.48 18.14
CA LYS A 117 8.97 18.47 18.93
C LYS A 117 9.13 17.13 19.62
N VAL A 118 10.29 16.50 19.47
CA VAL A 118 10.58 15.18 20.05
C VAL A 118 11.98 15.13 20.64
N GLY A 119 12.17 14.32 21.69
CA GLY A 119 13.49 14.13 22.30
C GLY A 119 14.33 13.04 21.62
N THR A 120 13.68 12.08 20.96
CA THR A 120 14.32 10.89 20.39
C THR A 120 13.58 10.46 19.13
N ILE A 121 14.33 9.92 18.18
CA ILE A 121 13.82 9.39 16.91
C ILE A 121 14.27 7.93 16.81
N SER A 122 13.35 7.05 16.47
CA SER A 122 13.63 5.64 16.17
C SER A 122 13.31 5.38 14.70
N VAL A 123 14.28 4.83 13.97
CA VAL A 123 14.12 4.52 12.54
C VAL A 123 13.78 3.05 12.39
N ALA A 124 12.62 2.78 11.82
CA ALA A 124 12.09 1.43 11.59
C ALA A 124 11.38 1.36 10.22
N THR A 125 12.01 1.90 9.17
CA THR A 125 11.43 2.00 7.82
C THR A 125 11.41 0.68 7.05
N GLY A 126 11.97 -0.40 7.62
CA GLY A 126 11.91 -1.74 7.04
C GLY A 126 12.97 -1.99 5.97
N TRP A 127 12.58 -2.75 4.95
CA TRP A 127 13.41 -3.24 3.86
C TRP A 127 12.53 -3.48 2.62
N ASP A 128 13.14 -3.52 1.44
CA ASP A 128 12.49 -3.89 0.17
C ASP A 128 13.10 -5.18 -0.39
N GLU A 129 12.29 -6.01 -1.04
CA GLU A 129 12.79 -7.22 -1.73
C GLU A 129 13.72 -6.83 -2.88
N TYR A 130 14.82 -7.57 -3.03
CA TYR A 130 15.67 -7.43 -4.21
C TYR A 130 14.85 -7.77 -5.47
N ILE A 131 14.77 -6.81 -6.39
CA ILE A 131 14.13 -7.00 -7.69
C ILE A 131 15.22 -7.41 -8.69
N PRO A 132 15.19 -8.63 -9.25
CA PRO A 132 16.16 -9.05 -10.24
C PRO A 132 16.09 -8.19 -11.51
N GLU A 133 17.22 -8.05 -12.20
CA GLU A 133 17.23 -7.42 -13.52
C GLU A 133 16.44 -8.25 -14.54
N ASP A 134 15.89 -7.58 -15.55
CA ASP A 134 15.13 -8.23 -16.62
C ASP A 134 15.96 -9.33 -17.30
N GLY A 135 15.39 -10.53 -17.36
CA GLY A 135 16.04 -11.70 -17.94
C GLY A 135 16.97 -12.47 -16.99
N TYR A 136 17.35 -11.92 -15.84
CA TYR A 136 18.13 -12.66 -14.84
C TYR A 136 17.32 -13.87 -14.35
N LEU A 137 17.84 -15.08 -14.59
CA LEU A 137 17.13 -16.35 -14.37
C LEU A 137 15.75 -16.42 -15.05
N GLY A 138 15.48 -15.56 -16.03
CA GLY A 138 14.18 -15.45 -16.70
C GLY A 138 13.14 -14.57 -15.99
N TYR A 139 13.53 -13.81 -14.97
CA TYR A 139 12.67 -12.80 -14.35
C TYR A 139 12.19 -11.76 -15.38
N ASN A 140 10.93 -11.34 -15.30
CA ASN A 140 10.23 -10.49 -16.28
C ASN A 140 10.23 -11.01 -17.75
N LYS A 141 10.75 -12.22 -18.01
CA LYS A 141 10.73 -12.86 -19.33
C LYS A 141 9.80 -14.07 -19.38
N TYR A 142 9.66 -14.78 -18.26
CA TYR A 142 8.77 -15.93 -18.13
C TYR A 142 7.76 -15.68 -17.01
N ASP A 143 6.47 -15.71 -17.33
CA ASP A 143 5.38 -15.42 -16.38
C ASP A 143 5.43 -16.26 -15.09
N ASN A 144 6.00 -17.47 -15.17
CA ASN A 144 6.08 -18.40 -14.04
C ASN A 144 7.38 -18.28 -13.23
N VAL A 145 8.25 -17.32 -13.55
CA VAL A 145 9.40 -16.94 -12.72
C VAL A 145 8.97 -15.77 -11.84
N ILE A 146 8.73 -16.07 -10.57
CA ILE A 146 8.23 -15.10 -9.58
C ILE A 146 9.22 -14.95 -8.42
N THR A 147 9.14 -13.82 -7.73
CA THR A 147 9.92 -13.58 -6.50
C THR A 147 9.31 -14.28 -5.29
N GLN A 148 10.04 -14.29 -4.17
CA GLN A 148 9.57 -14.93 -2.95
C GLN A 148 8.39 -14.17 -2.34
N LEU A 149 8.40 -12.82 -2.36
CA LEU A 149 7.23 -12.07 -1.90
C LEU A 149 6.02 -12.24 -2.82
N GLN A 150 6.20 -12.37 -4.14
CA GLN A 150 5.09 -12.69 -5.04
C GLN A 150 4.45 -14.05 -4.68
N LEU A 151 5.27 -15.05 -4.36
CA LEU A 151 4.77 -16.33 -3.86
C LEU A 151 4.02 -16.19 -2.54
N GLU A 152 4.51 -15.37 -1.60
CA GLU A 152 3.80 -15.08 -0.34
C GLU A 152 2.43 -14.46 -0.61
N ARG A 153 2.34 -13.49 -1.53
CA ARG A 153 1.06 -12.90 -1.93
C ARG A 153 0.11 -13.95 -2.53
N ILE A 154 0.58 -14.84 -3.40
CA ILE A 154 -0.25 -15.93 -3.98
C ILE A 154 -0.78 -16.86 -2.87
N LEU A 155 0.05 -17.21 -1.88
CA LEU A 155 -0.33 -18.10 -0.79
C LEU A 155 -1.19 -17.40 0.28
N ALA A 156 -1.22 -16.06 0.31
CA ALA A 156 -1.96 -15.31 1.30
C ALA A 156 -3.49 -15.47 1.12
N PRO A 157 -4.25 -15.73 2.20
CA PRO A 157 -5.73 -15.82 2.14
C PRO A 157 -6.40 -14.52 1.66
N ASN A 158 -5.76 -13.37 1.88
CA ASN A 158 -6.20 -12.06 1.39
C ASN A 158 -5.41 -11.61 0.13
N GLY A 159 -4.73 -12.55 -0.51
CA GLY A 159 -3.95 -12.35 -1.72
C GLY A 159 -4.79 -12.39 -2.99
N PRO A 160 -4.16 -12.20 -4.17
CA PRO A 160 -4.85 -12.12 -5.45
C PRO A 160 -5.53 -13.45 -5.86
N THR A 161 -5.08 -14.57 -5.30
CA THR A 161 -5.56 -15.93 -5.62
C THR A 161 -6.23 -16.60 -4.42
N MET A 162 -6.55 -15.84 -3.36
CA MET A 162 -7.23 -16.33 -2.15
C MET A 162 -6.54 -17.55 -1.51
N GLY A 163 -5.20 -17.57 -1.53
CA GLY A 163 -4.37 -18.65 -0.99
C GLY A 163 -4.22 -19.87 -1.89
N GLN A 164 -4.76 -19.85 -3.12
CA GLN A 164 -4.55 -20.92 -4.08
C GLN A 164 -3.20 -20.73 -4.79
N LEU A 165 -2.34 -21.76 -4.68
CA LEU A 165 -1.07 -21.78 -5.38
C LEU A 165 -1.30 -22.05 -6.86
N VAL A 166 -1.13 -21.02 -7.68
CA VAL A 166 -1.35 -21.09 -9.12
C VAL A 166 -0.19 -20.49 -9.89
N ARG A 167 -0.01 -20.96 -11.12
CA ARG A 167 0.94 -20.39 -12.07
C ARG A 167 0.39 -19.07 -12.63
N PRO A 168 1.16 -17.96 -12.61
CA PRO A 168 0.69 -16.69 -13.19
C PRO A 168 0.32 -16.79 -14.68
N SER A 169 0.98 -17.66 -15.44
CA SER A 169 0.73 -17.79 -16.88
C SER A 169 -0.67 -18.29 -17.24
N ASP A 170 -1.23 -19.20 -16.43
CA ASP A 170 -2.44 -19.95 -16.81
C ASP A 170 -3.39 -20.31 -15.67
N GLY A 171 -3.12 -19.86 -14.44
CA GLY A 171 -3.98 -20.07 -13.29
C GLY A 171 -4.06 -21.52 -12.80
N LYS A 172 -3.25 -22.45 -13.33
CA LYS A 172 -3.27 -23.85 -12.90
C LYS A 172 -2.32 -24.10 -11.74
N GLU A 173 -2.65 -25.09 -10.92
CA GLU A 173 -1.78 -25.53 -9.82
C GLU A 173 -0.47 -26.14 -10.36
N PRO A 174 0.71 -25.66 -9.90
CA PRO A 174 1.99 -26.22 -10.30
C PRO A 174 2.23 -27.57 -9.60
N LYS A 175 2.51 -28.63 -10.37
CA LYS A 175 2.87 -29.95 -9.82
C LYS A 175 4.33 -30.07 -9.39
N ARG A 176 5.18 -29.14 -9.82
CA ARG A 176 6.63 -29.11 -9.58
C ARG A 176 7.07 -27.67 -9.41
N ILE A 177 7.88 -27.41 -8.40
CA ILE A 177 8.35 -26.07 -8.02
C ILE A 177 9.86 -26.17 -7.80
N LEU A 178 10.60 -25.17 -8.29
CA LEU A 178 12.03 -25.00 -8.04
C LEU A 178 12.24 -23.70 -7.27
N PHE A 179 12.92 -23.78 -6.13
CA PHE A 179 13.42 -22.60 -5.42
C PHE A 179 14.89 -22.40 -5.76
N ILE A 180 15.24 -21.19 -6.20
CA ILE A 180 16.63 -20.79 -6.42
C ILE A 180 17.00 -19.85 -5.28
N GLN A 181 17.94 -20.29 -4.44
CA GLN A 181 18.35 -19.55 -3.25
C GLN A 181 19.45 -18.52 -3.59
N CYS A 182 19.68 -17.59 -2.68
CA CYS A 182 20.73 -16.57 -2.76
C CYS A 182 20.62 -15.63 -3.97
N VAL A 183 19.43 -15.48 -4.56
CA VAL A 183 19.19 -14.51 -5.63
C VAL A 183 19.29 -13.09 -5.06
N GLY A 184 20.30 -12.34 -5.51
CA GLY A 184 20.55 -10.98 -5.02
C GLY A 184 21.24 -10.90 -3.65
N SER A 185 21.76 -12.02 -3.13
CA SER A 185 22.53 -12.05 -1.88
C SER A 185 23.97 -12.49 -2.16
N GLN A 186 24.94 -11.76 -1.59
CA GLN A 186 26.37 -12.13 -1.57
C GLN A 186 26.78 -12.66 -0.21
#